data_AF-A0AAW1V0D2-F1
#
_entry.id   AF-A0AAW1V0D2-F1
#
_cell.length_a   1.000
_cell.length_b   1.000
_cell.length_c   1.000
_cell.angle_alpha   90.00
_cell.angle_beta   90.00
_cell.angle_gamma   90.00
#
_symmetry.space_group_name_H-M   'P 1'
#
loop_
_entity.id
_entity.type
_entity.pdbx_description
1 polymer ?
#
loop_
_entity_poly.entity_id
_entity_poly.type
_entity_poly.pdbx_seq_one_letter_code
_entity_poly.pdbx_strand_id
1 'polypeptide(L)'
;MVRREPIMELFWQDYEPSPLAVSTIDNKLGEKLVIEFQHMRNQAVEPLFAFLDFITYSYMIDNIILLITGTLGLDQRPISELIPKCHPLGSFEQMEAIHVASTPGELYNAFLVDTSLAPFFVD
;
A
#
# COMPACT_ATOMS: atom_id res chain seq x y z
N MET A 1 37.88 12.82 -47.58
CA MET A 1 36.41 12.91 -47.50
C MET A 1 35.86 11.50 -47.21
N VAL A 2 35.89 11.07 -45.94
CA VAL A 2 35.35 9.77 -45.53
C VAL A 2 33.95 10.04 -44.99
N ARG A 3 32.90 9.62 -45.71
CA ARG A 3 31.52 9.67 -45.23
C ARG A 3 31.41 8.67 -44.07
N ARG A 4 31.08 9.17 -42.86
CA ARG A 4 30.69 8.29 -41.75
C ARG A 4 29.31 7.70 -42.06
N GLU A 5 29.19 6.39 -41.85
CA GLU A 5 27.99 5.59 -42.07
C GLU A 5 26.82 6.02 -41.15
N PRO A 6 25.59 6.22 -41.67
CA PRO A 6 24.43 6.72 -40.92
C PRO A 6 23.79 5.72 -39.94
N ILE A 7 24.27 4.47 -39.90
CA ILE A 7 23.65 3.38 -39.12
C ILE A 7 23.85 3.54 -37.60
N MET A 8 24.95 4.19 -37.18
CA MET A 8 25.22 4.44 -35.76
C MET A 8 24.26 5.48 -35.16
N GLU A 9 23.77 6.47 -35.91
CA GLU A 9 22.86 7.50 -35.37
C GLU A 9 21.46 6.96 -35.08
N LEU A 10 21.00 5.96 -35.85
CA LEU A 10 19.73 5.26 -35.60
C LEU A 10 19.77 4.42 -34.32
N PHE A 11 20.94 3.86 -33.97
CA PHE A 11 21.12 3.04 -32.77
C PHE A 11 21.10 3.85 -31.46
N TRP A 12 21.34 5.17 -31.52
CA TRP A 12 21.30 6.06 -30.36
C TRP A 12 19.95 6.75 -30.13
N GLN A 13 19.01 6.70 -31.09
CA GLN A 13 17.69 7.30 -30.92
C GLN A 13 16.83 6.55 -29.89
N ASP A 14 17.11 5.28 -29.63
CA ASP A 14 16.41 4.46 -28.64
C ASP A 14 17.06 4.48 -27.25
N TYR A 15 18.16 5.23 -27.06
CA TYR A 15 18.91 5.32 -25.80
C TYR A 15 18.64 6.64 -25.05
N GLU A 16 17.43 7.20 -25.16
CA GLU A 16 16.96 8.15 -24.15
C GLU A 16 16.25 7.36 -23.04
N PRO A 17 16.88 7.17 -21.85
CA PRO A 17 16.16 6.59 -20.74
C PRO A 17 14.94 7.46 -20.47
N SER A 18 13.75 6.85 -20.49
CA SER A 18 12.51 7.54 -20.15
C SER A 18 12.72 8.31 -18.84
N PRO A 19 12.25 9.57 -18.74
CA PRO A 19 12.57 10.42 -17.60
C PRO A 19 12.17 9.73 -16.29
N LEU A 20 13.17 9.46 -15.45
CA LEU A 20 12.97 8.82 -14.15
C LEU A 20 12.22 9.79 -13.24
N ALA A 21 10.93 9.58 -13.07
CA ALA A 21 10.11 10.38 -12.18
C ALA A 21 10.47 10.09 -10.71
N VAL A 22 10.43 11.14 -9.86
CA VAL A 22 10.68 11.01 -8.41
C VAL A 22 9.68 10.04 -7.76
N SER A 23 8.42 10.04 -8.22
CA SER A 23 7.39 9.10 -7.78
C SER A 23 7.76 7.65 -8.05
N THR A 24 8.44 7.35 -9.16
CA THR A 24 8.91 6.00 -9.47
C THR A 24 9.95 5.53 -8.46
N ILE A 25 10.86 6.42 -8.06
CA ILE A 25 11.89 6.10 -7.05
C ILE A 25 11.22 5.83 -5.70
N ASP A 26 10.33 6.73 -5.27
CA ASP A 26 9.63 6.64 -3.99
C ASP A 26 8.82 5.33 -3.88
N ASN A 27 8.04 5.01 -4.92
CA ASN A 27 7.27 3.77 -4.99
C ASN A 27 8.18 2.53 -4.91
N LYS A 28 9.30 2.52 -5.63
CA LYS A 28 10.22 1.36 -5.65
C LYS A 28 10.94 1.17 -4.32
N LEU A 29 11.30 2.26 -3.63
CA LEU A 29 11.87 2.19 -2.30
C LEU A 29 10.84 1.70 -1.28
N GLY A 30 9.60 2.18 -1.37
CA GLY A 30 8.48 1.71 -0.55
C GLY A 30 8.21 0.21 -0.75
N GLU A 31 8.07 -0.25 -2.00
CA GLU A 31 7.89 -1.66 -2.34
C GLU A 31 9.00 -2.54 -1.75
N LYS A 32 10.26 -2.13 -1.89
CA LYS A 32 11.39 -2.88 -1.33
C LYS A 32 11.33 -2.95 0.19
N LEU A 33 11.03 -1.84 0.87
CA LEU A 33 10.90 -1.80 2.32
C LEU A 33 9.80 -2.76 2.80
N VAL A 34 8.65 -2.77 2.12
CA VAL A 34 7.54 -3.67 2.45
C VAL A 34 7.97 -5.13 2.35
N ILE A 35 8.64 -5.51 1.25
CA ILE A 35 9.10 -6.88 1.00
C ILE A 35 10.08 -7.34 2.10
N GLU A 36 11.08 -6.53 2.41
CA GLU A 36 12.09 -6.86 3.42
C GLU A 36 11.47 -6.94 4.83
N PHE A 37 10.55 -6.02 5.15
CA PHE A 37 9.82 -6.04 6.43
C PHE A 37 8.99 -7.31 6.57
N GLN A 38 8.24 -7.68 5.54
CA GLN A 38 7.45 -8.91 5.52
C GLN A 38 8.34 -10.15 5.62
N HIS A 39 9.49 -10.16 4.95
CA HIS A 39 10.45 -11.25 5.05
C HIS A 39 10.95 -11.43 6.50
N MET A 40 11.34 -10.34 7.16
CA MET A 40 11.75 -10.37 8.58
C MET A 40 10.61 -10.82 9.49
N ARG A 41 9.40 -10.28 9.30
CA ARG A 41 8.22 -10.64 10.10
C ARG A 41 7.87 -12.12 9.97
N ASN A 42 7.94 -12.68 8.77
CA ASN A 42 7.61 -14.09 8.52
C ASN A 42 8.60 -15.07 9.15
N GLN A 43 9.83 -14.64 9.44
CA GLN A 43 10.85 -15.43 10.14
C GLN A 43 10.92 -15.09 11.64
N ALA A 44 10.20 -14.06 12.09
CA ALA A 44 10.19 -13.68 13.49
C ALA A 44 9.37 -14.66 14.32
N VAL A 45 9.87 -14.95 15.52
CA VAL A 45 9.16 -15.70 16.56
C VAL A 45 8.86 -14.78 17.73
N GLU A 46 7.98 -15.19 18.63
CA GLU A 46 7.72 -14.45 19.87
C GLU A 46 9.03 -14.23 20.66
N PRO A 47 9.29 -13.01 21.18
CA PRO A 47 8.40 -11.83 21.26
C PRO A 47 8.52 -10.85 20.08
N LEU A 48 9.45 -11.08 19.15
CA LEU A 48 9.72 -10.16 18.05
C LEU A 48 8.56 -10.08 17.07
N PHE A 49 7.86 -11.21 16.85
CA PHE A 49 6.68 -11.26 16.01
C PHE A 49 5.61 -10.25 16.45
N ALA A 50 5.21 -10.30 17.72
CA ALA A 50 4.27 -9.35 18.30
C ALA A 50 4.76 -7.89 18.22
N PHE A 51 6.06 -7.65 18.46
CA PHE A 51 6.63 -6.31 18.32
C PHE A 51 6.50 -5.75 16.90
N LEU A 52 6.76 -6.58 15.88
CA LEU A 52 6.60 -6.17 14.49
C LEU A 52 5.12 -5.93 14.14
N ASP A 53 4.19 -6.68 14.74
CA ASP A 53 2.74 -6.42 14.58
C ASP A 53 2.35 -5.04 15.10
N PHE A 54 2.85 -4.65 16.29
CA PHE A 54 2.60 -3.30 16.82
C PHE A 54 3.10 -2.19 15.88
N ILE A 55 4.17 -2.40 15.12
CA ILE A 55 4.62 -1.43 14.11
C ILE A 55 3.60 -1.32 12.97
N THR A 56 3.03 -2.44 12.52
CA THR A 56 2.03 -2.45 11.44
C THR A 56 0.72 -1.75 11.83
N TYR A 57 0.39 -1.68 13.12
CA TYR A 57 -0.85 -1.07 13.61
C TYR A 57 -0.97 0.42 13.25
N SER A 58 0.14 1.18 13.22
CA SER A 58 0.09 2.58 12.78
C SER A 58 -0.42 2.71 11.35
N TYR A 59 0.10 1.87 10.43
CA TYR A 59 -0.31 1.87 9.03
C TYR A 59 -1.73 1.35 8.85
N MET A 60 -2.14 0.39 9.67
CA MET A 60 -3.51 -0.13 9.67
C MET A 60 -4.51 0.95 10.09
N ILE A 61 -4.21 1.74 11.13
CA ILE A 61 -5.06 2.86 11.56
C ILE A 61 -5.19 3.89 10.43
N ASP A 62 -4.08 4.30 9.80
CA ASP A 62 -4.11 5.25 8.69
C ASP A 62 -4.95 4.73 7.51
N ASN A 63 -4.85 3.44 7.18
CA ASN A 63 -5.67 2.79 6.16
C ASN A 63 -7.16 2.80 6.52
N ILE A 64 -7.51 2.51 7.78
CA ILE A 64 -8.90 2.55 8.26
C ILE A 64 -9.47 3.95 8.13
N ILE A 65 -8.73 4.97 8.58
CA ILE A 65 -9.16 6.37 8.48
C ILE A 65 -9.33 6.78 7.01
N LEU A 66 -8.40 6.38 6.13
CA LEU A 66 -8.52 6.63 4.68
C LEU A 66 -9.81 6.01 4.09
N LEU A 67 -10.11 4.76 4.45
CA LEU A 67 -11.29 4.04 3.94
C LEU A 67 -12.60 4.65 4.47
N ILE A 68 -12.65 4.97 5.76
CA ILE A 68 -13.83 5.60 6.38
C ILE A 68 -14.06 7.00 5.81
N THR A 69 -13.03 7.85 5.77
CA THR A 69 -13.17 9.24 5.27
C THR A 69 -13.42 9.28 3.77
N GLY A 70 -12.84 8.35 2.99
CA GLY A 70 -13.07 8.27 1.55
C GLY A 70 -14.48 7.82 1.16
N THR A 71 -15.10 6.97 1.97
CA THR A 71 -16.50 6.51 1.76
C THR A 71 -17.53 7.46 2.35
N LEU A 72 -17.22 8.15 3.46
CA LEU A 72 -18.08 9.17 4.10
C LEU A 72 -18.02 10.56 3.47
N GLY A 73 -17.00 10.84 2.67
CA GLY A 73 -16.75 12.18 2.12
C GLY A 73 -17.81 12.64 1.10
N LEU A 74 -17.74 13.93 0.74
CA LEU A 74 -18.67 14.58 -0.19
C LEU A 74 -18.72 13.94 -1.59
N ASP A 75 -17.63 13.32 -2.04
CA ASP A 75 -17.52 12.66 -3.35
C ASP A 75 -17.90 11.17 -3.34
N GLN A 76 -18.15 10.57 -2.16
CA GLN A 76 -18.44 9.14 -1.94
C GLN A 76 -17.70 8.21 -2.89
N ARG A 77 -16.38 8.04 -2.66
CA ARG A 77 -15.58 7.21 -3.55
C ARG A 77 -15.82 5.73 -3.27
N PRO A 78 -15.97 4.89 -4.31
CA PRO A 78 -16.10 3.46 -4.10
C PRO A 78 -14.82 2.91 -3.48
N ILE A 79 -14.98 1.95 -2.57
CA ILE A 79 -13.88 1.33 -1.82
C ILE A 79 -12.80 0.77 -2.76
N SER A 80 -13.20 0.25 -3.93
CA SER A 80 -12.28 -0.24 -4.97
C SER A 80 -11.28 0.80 -5.47
N GLU A 81 -11.61 2.10 -5.41
CA GLU A 81 -10.68 3.19 -5.77
C GLU A 81 -9.77 3.63 -4.61
N LEU A 82 -10.16 3.29 -3.37
CA LEU A 82 -9.42 3.65 -2.16
C LEU A 82 -8.40 2.57 -1.79
N ILE A 83 -8.70 1.29 -2.05
CA ILE A 83 -7.80 0.15 -1.77
C ILE A 83 -6.40 0.34 -2.35
N PRO A 84 -6.21 0.75 -3.63
CA PRO A 84 -4.86 0.94 -4.19
C PRO A 84 -4.07 2.07 -3.53
N LYS A 85 -4.71 2.91 -2.72
CA LYS A 85 -4.09 4.02 -1.99
C LYS A 85 -3.72 3.66 -0.56
N CYS A 86 -4.15 2.50 -0.07
CA CYS A 86 -3.77 1.99 1.25
C CYS A 86 -2.28 1.62 1.28
N HIS A 87 -1.65 1.83 2.44
CA HIS A 87 -0.26 1.43 2.65
C HIS A 87 -0.16 -0.10 2.79
N PRO A 88 0.73 -0.79 2.04
CA PRO A 88 0.81 -2.26 2.04
C PRO A 88 1.15 -2.89 3.40
N LEU A 89 1.88 -2.19 4.28
CA LEU A 89 2.16 -2.71 5.64
C LEU A 89 0.93 -2.74 6.55
N GLY A 90 -0.10 -1.94 6.25
CA GLY A 90 -1.35 -1.90 7.01
C GLY A 90 -2.47 -2.72 6.34
N SER A 91 -2.14 -3.60 5.40
CA SER A 91 -3.12 -4.51 4.78
C SER A 91 -3.54 -5.60 5.76
N PHE A 92 -4.78 -6.06 5.68
CA PHE A 92 -5.28 -7.15 6.50
C PHE A 92 -6.08 -8.16 5.67
N GLU A 93 -6.11 -9.41 6.14
CA GLU A 93 -6.66 -10.56 5.40
C GLU A 93 -8.12 -10.36 4.99
N GLN A 94 -8.92 -9.67 5.80
CA GLN A 94 -10.34 -9.44 5.53
C GLN A 94 -10.62 -8.26 4.59
N MET A 95 -9.69 -7.89 3.71
CA MET A 95 -9.92 -6.86 2.68
C MET A 95 -11.15 -7.19 1.80
N GLU A 96 -11.47 -8.48 1.65
CA GLU A 96 -12.67 -8.98 0.95
C GLU A 96 -13.98 -8.57 1.63
N ALA A 97 -14.04 -8.53 2.96
CA ALA A 97 -15.23 -8.11 3.71
C ALA A 97 -15.53 -6.62 3.52
N ILE A 98 -14.49 -5.81 3.30
CA ILE A 98 -14.61 -4.37 3.02
C ILE A 98 -15.37 -4.14 1.72
N HIS A 99 -15.23 -5.00 0.71
CA HIS A 99 -15.95 -4.86 -0.57
C HIS A 99 -17.47 -4.99 -0.44
N VAL A 100 -17.96 -5.60 0.64
CA VAL A 100 -19.40 -5.80 0.90
C VAL A 100 -19.99 -4.64 1.70
N ALA A 101 -19.15 -3.93 2.48
CA ALA A 101 -19.59 -2.84 3.32
C ALA A 101 -20.05 -1.64 2.48
N SER A 102 -21.34 -1.33 2.56
CA SER A 102 -21.96 -0.21 1.84
C SER A 102 -22.19 0.99 2.74
N THR A 103 -22.05 0.81 4.05
CA THR A 103 -22.18 1.88 5.03
C THR A 103 -20.91 2.04 5.88
N PRO A 104 -20.64 3.26 6.38
CA PRO A 104 -19.53 3.54 7.29
C PRO A 104 -19.60 2.75 8.60
N GLY A 105 -20.82 2.46 9.08
CA GLY A 105 -21.04 1.64 10.25
C GLY A 105 -20.70 0.17 10.00
N GLU A 106 -21.03 -0.37 8.81
CA GLU A 106 -20.60 -1.71 8.40
C GLU A 106 -19.09 -1.82 8.26
N LEU A 107 -18.45 -0.79 7.67
CA LEU A 107 -16.99 -0.70 7.60
C LEU A 107 -16.38 -0.73 9.00
N TYR A 108 -16.82 0.17 9.88
CA TYR A 108 -16.35 0.24 11.26
C TYR A 108 -16.53 -1.08 12.00
N ASN A 109 -17.69 -1.73 11.87
CA ASN A 109 -17.95 -3.03 12.48
C ASN A 109 -17.06 -4.14 11.91
N ALA A 110 -16.81 -4.18 10.59
CA ALA A 110 -15.88 -5.13 9.98
C ALA A 110 -14.46 -4.96 10.55
N PHE A 111 -13.99 -3.72 10.71
CA PHE A 111 -12.69 -3.48 11.33
C PHE A 111 -12.66 -3.87 12.81
N LEU A 112 -13.69 -3.55 13.58
CA LEU A 112 -13.76 -3.83 15.01
C LEU A 112 -13.92 -5.32 15.35
N VAL A 113 -14.47 -6.13 14.45
CA VAL A 113 -14.66 -7.56 14.72
C VAL A 113 -13.46 -8.36 14.25
N ASP A 114 -12.87 -7.99 13.11
CA ASP A 114 -11.95 -8.87 12.39
C ASP A 114 -10.48 -8.43 12.43
N THR A 115 -10.15 -7.28 13.02
CA THR A 115 -8.76 -6.80 13.12
C THR A 115 -8.17 -6.96 14.52
N SER A 116 -6.85 -7.10 14.57
CA SER A 116 -6.08 -7.09 15.83
C SER A 116 -6.12 -5.74 16.57
N LEU A 117 -6.77 -4.72 15.99
CA LEU A 117 -7.01 -3.44 16.65
C LEU A 117 -8.26 -3.44 17.54
N ALA A 118 -9.17 -4.41 17.37
CA ALA A 118 -10.40 -4.52 18.14
C ALA A 118 -10.24 -4.28 19.65
N PRO A 119 -9.21 -4.83 20.33
CA PRO A 119 -9.02 -4.64 21.77
C PRO A 119 -8.73 -3.19 22.19
N PHE A 120 -8.33 -2.29 21.27
CA PHE A 120 -8.04 -0.88 21.58
C PHE A 120 -9.27 0.03 21.47
N PHE A 121 -10.41 -0.49 21.01
CA PHE A 121 -11.66 0.26 20.85
C PHE A 121 -12.72 -0.09 21.90
N VAL A 122 -12.32 -0.85 22.93
CA VAL A 122 -13.19 -1.23 24.05
C VAL A 122 -13.09 -0.14 25.11
N ASP A 123 -14.23 0.48 25.46
CA ASP A 123 -14.40 1.20 26.74
C ASP A 123 -14.37 0.21 27.91
#